data_AF-A0A1G0YT22-F1
#
_entry.id   AF-A0A1G0YT22-F1
#
_cell.length_a   1.000
_cell.length_b   1.000
_cell.length_c   1.000
_cell.angle_alpha   90.00
_cell.angle_beta   90.00
_cell.angle_gamma   90.00
#
_symmetry.space_group_name_H-M   'P 1'
#
loop_
_entity.id
_entity.type
_entity.pdbx_description
1 polymer ?
#
loop_
_entity_poly.entity_id
_entity_poly.type
_entity_poly.pdbx_seq_one_letter_code
_entity_poly.pdbx_strand_id
1 'polypeptide(L)' 'MEATEVRLKKGEAIDRALRRLKKKLDKEGTLKELRNRRHYEKPSEKKRRSQRHGGKR' A
#
# COMPACT_ATOMS: atom_id res chain seq x y z
N MET A 1 -4.45 5.25 -11.89
CA MET A 1 -4.02 4.15 -11.01
C MET A 1 -3.00 3.38 -11.81
N GLU A 2 -1.71 3.61 -11.55
CA GLU A 2 -0.65 2.84 -12.20
C GLU A 2 -0.63 1.45 -11.56
N ALA A 3 -0.67 0.39 -12.38
CA ALA A 3 -0.56 -0.96 -11.86
C ALA A 3 0.90 -1.20 -11.45
N THR A 4 1.14 -1.68 -10.22
CA THR A 4 2.50 -2.02 -9.77
C THR A 4 3.05 -3.19 -10.57
N GLU A 5 3.95 -2.90 -11.50
CA GLU A 5 4.68 -3.93 -12.23
C GLU A 5 6.06 -4.23 -11.60
N VAL A 6 6.41 -5.52 -11.56
CA VAL A 6 7.76 -6.01 -11.22
C VAL A 6 8.26 -6.82 -12.39
N ARG A 7 9.26 -6.27 -13.11
CA ARG A 7 9.91 -6.97 -14.22
C ARG A 7 10.87 -8.03 -13.68
N LEU A 8 10.67 -9.25 -14.15
CA LEU A 8 11.51 -10.42 -13.85
C LEU A 8 12.69 -10.47 -14.81
N LYS A 9 13.90 -10.73 -14.31
CA LYS A 9 15.06 -11.07 -15.15
C LYS A 9 15.12 -12.59 -15.36
N LYS A 10 15.55 -13.04 -16.56
CA LYS A 10 15.75 -14.48 -16.84
C LYS A 10 16.79 -15.05 -15.86
N GLY A 11 16.41 -16.07 -15.09
CA GLY A 11 17.22 -16.70 -14.06
C GLY A 11 16.91 -16.27 -12.62
N GLU A 12 15.95 -15.37 -12.41
CA GLU A 12 15.54 -14.98 -11.06
C GLU A 12 14.53 -15.96 -10.45
N ALA A 13 14.77 -16.37 -9.20
CA ALA A 13 13.82 -17.19 -8.45
C ALA A 13 12.49 -16.43 -8.24
N ILE A 14 11.37 -17.09 -8.57
CA ILE A 14 10.01 -16.52 -8.51
C ILE A 14 9.72 -15.95 -7.12
N ASP A 15 10.17 -16.60 -6.05
CA ASP A 15 10.01 -16.13 -4.67
C ASP A 15 10.59 -14.74 -4.40
N ARG A 16 11.75 -14.42 -5.01
CA ARG A 16 12.36 -13.08 -4.83
C ARG A 16 11.50 -12.00 -5.48
N ALA A 17 10.91 -12.30 -6.63
CA ALA A 17 10.04 -11.38 -7.32
C ALA A 17 8.73 -11.14 -6.57
N LEU A 18 8.11 -12.19 -6.03
CA LEU A 18 6.93 -12.09 -5.18
C LEU A 18 7.21 -11.25 -3.93
N ARG A 19 8.37 -11.42 -3.29
CA ARG A 19 8.78 -10.59 -2.15
C ARG A 19 8.93 -9.11 -2.53
N ARG A 20 9.50 -8.79 -3.70
CA ARG A 20 9.61 -7.40 -4.17
C ARG A 20 8.25 -6.80 -4.50
N LEU A 21 7.37 -7.58 -5.14
CA LEU A 21 6.01 -7.16 -5.44
C LEU A 21 5.24 -6.84 -4.15
N LYS A 22 5.30 -7.73 -3.15
CA LYS A 22 4.70 -7.51 -1.84
C LYS A 22 5.22 -6.22 -1.18
N LYS A 23 6.54 -6.01 -1.16
CA LYS A 23 7.14 -4.78 -0.63
C LYS A 23 6.69 -3.52 -1.38
N LYS A 24 6.55 -3.58 -2.71
CA LYS A 24 6.04 -2.44 -3.50
C LYS A 24 4.57 -2.13 -3.14
N LEU A 25 3.72 -3.17 -3.05
CA LEU A 25 2.32 -3.04 -2.66
C LEU A 25 2.15 -2.47 -1.24
N ASP A 26 3.00 -2.91 -0.30
CA ASP A 26 3.01 -2.39 1.06
C ASP A 26 3.46 -0.92 1.09
N LYS A 27 4.44 -0.55 0.27
CA LYS A 27 4.96 0.83 0.16
C LYS A 27 3.95 1.79 -0.47
N GLU A 28 3.24 1.37 -1.50
CA GLU A 28 2.16 2.17 -2.07
C GLU A 28 0.97 2.30 -1.13
N GLY A 29 0.79 1.36 -0.21
CA GLY A 29 -0.34 1.37 0.71
C GLY A 29 -1.68 1.18 0.02
N THR A 30 -1.68 0.60 -1.19
CA THR A 30 -2.85 0.40 -2.06
C THR A 30 -3.96 -0.36 -1.32
N LEU A 31 -3.60 -1.39 -0.55
CA LEU A 31 -4.54 -2.14 0.29
C LEU A 31 -5.12 -1.31 1.43
N LYS A 32 -4.33 -0.42 2.04
CA LYS A 32 -4.78 0.48 3.10
C LYS A 32 -5.75 1.51 2.50
N GLU A 33 -5.44 2.04 1.33
CA GLU A 33 -6.29 3.00 0.65
C GLU A 33 -7.63 2.39 0.21
N LEU A 34 -7.61 1.19 -0.37
CA LEU A 34 -8.82 0.44 -0.70
C LEU A 34 -9.68 0.21 0.54
N ARG A 35 -9.11 -0.22 1.67
CA ARG A 35 -9.84 -0.39 2.93
C ARG A 35 -10.49 0.91 3.40
N ASN A 36 -9.79 2.03 3.32
CA ASN A 36 -10.30 3.33 3.72
C ASN A 36 -11.40 3.86 2.79
N ARG A 37 -11.40 3.44 1.52
CA ARG A 37 -12.40 3.84 0.51
C ARG A 37 -13.64 2.94 0.49
N ARG A 38 -13.64 1.80 1.21
CA ARG A 38 -14.80 0.86 1.25
C ARG A 38 -16.06 1.48 1.83
N HIS A 39 -15.93 2.45 2.73
CA HIS A 39 -17.04 3.13 3.36
C HIS A 39 -16.77 4.63 3.41
N TYR A 40 -17.83 5.43 3.46
CA TYR A 40 -17.70 6.86 3.65
C TYR A 40 -17.15 7.16 5.05
N GLU A 41 -15.99 7.81 5.10
CA GLU A 41 -15.38 8.33 6.33
C GLU A 41 -15.66 9.83 6.41
N LYS A 42 -16.28 10.28 7.50
CA LYS A 42 -16.51 11.72 7.73
C LYS A 42 -15.18 12.48 7.72
N PRO A 43 -15.15 13.73 7.25
CA PRO A 43 -13.90 14.51 7.17
C PRO A 43 -13.22 14.71 8.53
N SER A 44 -14.00 14.81 9.62
CA SER A 44 -13.49 14.86 11.00
C SER A 44 -12.76 13.57 11.41
N GLU A 45 -13.31 12.41 11.06
CA GLU A 45 -12.74 11.09 11.31
C GLU A 45 -11.42 10.90 10.54
N LYS A 46 -11.40 11.31 9.28
CA LYS A 46 -10.19 11.32 8.45
C LYS A 46 -9.07 12.16 9.05
N LYS A 47 -9.40 13.36 9.57
CA LYS A 47 -8.44 14.25 10.25
C LYS A 47 -7.89 13.61 11.53
N ARG A 48 -8.76 13.00 12.35
CA ARG A 48 -8.37 12.28 13.56
C ARG A 48 -7.47 11.08 13.26
N ARG A 49 -7.78 10.30 12.23
CA ARG A 49 -6.94 9.17 11.77
C ARG A 49 -5.56 9.62 11.32
N SER A 50 -5.51 10.73 10.57
CA SER A 50 -4.24 11.31 10.10
C SER A 50 -3.36 11.77 11.27
N GLN A 51 -3.94 12.44 12.28
CA GLN A 51 -3.20 12.86 13.47
C GLN A 51 -2.67 11.67 14.28
N ARG A 52 -3.48 10.62 14.48
CA ARG A 52 -3.06 9.38 15.16
C ARG A 52 -1.92 8.66 14.45
N HIS A 53 -1.87 8.71 13.12
CA HIS A 53 -0.78 8.10 12.35
C HIS A 53 0.45 8.99 12.25
N GLY A 54 0.30 10.31 12.19
CA GLY A 54 1.41 11.27 12.11
C GLY A 54 2.20 11.43 13.41
N GLY A 55 1.56 11.22 14.57
CA GLY A 55 2.23 11.27 15.88
C GLY A 55 2.97 9.99 16.29
N LYS A 56 3.03 8.96 15.43
CA LYS A 56 3.73 7.69 15.68
C LYS A 56 5.05 7.56 14.90
N ARG A 57 5.65 8.67 14.50
CA ARG A 57 7.01 8.68 13.93
C ARG A 57 8.05 8.64 15.04
#